data_AF-A0A6C0I5W5-F1
#
_entry.id   AF-A0A6C0I5W5-F1
#
_cell.length_a   1.000
_cell.length_b   1.000
_cell.length_c   1.000
_cell.angle_alpha   90.00
_cell.angle_beta   90.00
_cell.angle_gamma   90.00
#
_symmetry.space_group_name_H-M   'P 1'
#
loop_
_entity.id
_entity.type
_entity.pdbx_description
1 polymer ?
#
loop_
_entity_poly.entity_id
_entity_poly.type
_entity_poly.pdbx_seq_one_letter_code
_entity_poly.pdbx_strand_id
1 'polypeptide(L)'
;MHAPIKVSEIIALNQKGQHLIYNNKSTRNLLIISSCRLSSFAYYFSNITDFNIYVIYVPLFINNETNVLCEVSIKKILSSTDIIICEYIKNYPGLNTALTNYDTTFFNKYGLDINTVKIYTVPTLELRYLSHSIMHIDNISMLSEISEEFINIRYERSKEILFSKIDANIFPKTKHFIQIYFKKIQLFHTTNHPCCILSLVLFIELAEKMGIKVDYETISTFIKEDFLGITETPIFKRDVDMYGFEYPVTIQSDCMFSTKNLHIRVSSTHLCEKDKSARLIFDYFNTAKI
;
A
#
# COMPACT_ATOMS: atom_id res chain seq x y z
N MET A 1 10.08 -16.84 13.42
CA MET A 1 9.81 -15.69 12.55
C MET A 1 9.88 -16.17 11.11
N HIS A 2 8.85 -15.91 10.31
CA HIS A 2 8.85 -16.30 8.90
C HIS A 2 9.82 -15.42 8.10
N ALA A 3 10.28 -15.91 6.95
CA ALA A 3 11.03 -15.08 6.01
C ALA A 3 10.05 -14.20 5.19
N PRO A 4 10.41 -12.96 4.84
CA PRO A 4 9.59 -12.13 3.98
C PRO A 4 9.54 -12.71 2.55
N ILE A 5 8.34 -12.80 1.97
CA ILE A 5 8.11 -13.26 0.59
C ILE A 5 7.77 -12.06 -0.30
N LYS A 6 8.49 -11.89 -1.41
CA LYS A 6 8.29 -10.76 -2.33
C LYS A 6 7.01 -10.92 -3.16
N VAL A 7 6.50 -9.79 -3.68
CA VAL A 7 5.30 -9.77 -4.54
C VAL A 7 5.46 -10.68 -5.76
N SER A 8 6.62 -10.66 -6.41
CA SER A 8 6.92 -11.51 -7.58
C SER A 8 6.80 -13.00 -7.28
N GLU A 9 7.20 -13.43 -6.09
CA GLU A 9 7.09 -14.82 -5.65
C GLU A 9 5.63 -15.21 -5.41
N ILE A 10 4.86 -14.34 -4.75
CA ILE A 10 3.43 -14.56 -4.54
C ILE A 10 2.68 -14.65 -5.88
N ILE A 11 3.02 -13.79 -6.85
CA ILE A 11 2.46 -13.86 -8.20
C ILE A 11 2.75 -15.23 -8.83
N ALA A 12 4.01 -15.68 -8.79
CA ALA A 12 4.40 -16.97 -9.35
C ALA A 12 3.71 -18.16 -8.66
N LEU A 13 3.47 -18.09 -7.34
CA LEU A 13 2.72 -19.09 -6.58
C LEU A 13 1.24 -19.09 -6.96
N ASN A 14 0.61 -17.92 -7.03
CA ASN A 14 -0.79 -17.76 -7.42
C ASN A 14 -1.06 -18.26 -8.85
N GLN A 15 -0.14 -18.03 -9.79
CA GLN A 15 -0.21 -18.58 -11.15
C GLN A 15 -0.18 -20.12 -11.20
N LYS A 16 0.38 -20.76 -10.17
CA LYS A 16 0.39 -22.22 -9.98
C LYS A 16 -0.78 -22.72 -9.11
N GLY A 17 -1.75 -21.85 -8.78
CA GLY A 17 -2.87 -22.16 -7.89
C GLY A 17 -2.48 -22.32 -6.41
N GLN A 18 -1.27 -21.90 -6.03
CA GLN A 18 -0.78 -21.94 -4.66
C GLN A 18 -1.07 -20.60 -3.98
N HIS A 19 -2.13 -20.59 -3.17
CA HIS A 19 -2.62 -19.38 -2.48
C HIS A 19 -2.25 -19.34 -1.00
N LEU A 20 -1.94 -20.48 -0.37
CA LEU A 20 -1.43 -20.52 1.00
C LEU A 20 0.03 -20.07 1.01
N ILE A 21 0.30 -18.90 1.56
CA ILE A 21 1.63 -18.27 1.57
C ILE A 21 2.37 -18.57 2.88
N TYR A 22 1.68 -18.47 4.02
CA TYR A 22 2.24 -18.83 5.32
C TYR A 22 1.34 -19.86 6.01
N ASN A 23 1.87 -21.05 6.27
CA ASN A 23 1.18 -22.12 7.00
C ASN A 23 1.63 -22.13 8.47
N ASN A 24 0.80 -21.53 9.32
CA ASN A 24 1.05 -21.47 10.76
C ASN A 24 0.49 -22.68 11.52
N LYS A 25 -0.07 -23.67 10.80
CA LYS A 25 -0.73 -24.86 11.36
C LYS A 25 -1.90 -24.53 12.28
N SER A 26 -2.53 -23.38 12.10
CA SER A 26 -3.75 -23.03 12.82
C SER A 26 -4.97 -23.63 12.15
N THR A 27 -6.07 -23.72 12.89
CA THR A 27 -7.40 -24.00 12.32
C THR A 27 -8.04 -22.75 11.74
N ARG A 28 -7.48 -21.57 12.02
CA ARG A 28 -7.99 -20.28 11.58
C ARG A 28 -7.25 -19.77 10.34
N ASN A 29 -8.00 -19.22 9.38
CA ASN A 29 -7.49 -18.82 8.08
C ASN A 29 -7.82 -17.35 7.81
N LEU A 30 -6.80 -16.60 7.39
CA LEU A 30 -6.91 -15.22 6.96
C LEU A 30 -6.60 -15.13 5.47
N LEU A 31 -7.54 -14.57 4.70
CA LEU A 31 -7.41 -14.35 3.28
C LEU A 31 -7.13 -12.86 2.99
N ILE A 32 -6.06 -12.59 2.25
CA ILE A 32 -5.72 -11.25 1.76
C ILE A 32 -5.99 -11.17 0.25
N ILE A 33 -6.79 -10.19 -0.17
CA ILE A 33 -7.09 -9.90 -1.58
C ILE A 33 -6.64 -8.47 -1.90
N SER A 34 -5.48 -8.31 -2.53
CA SER A 34 -4.88 -6.99 -2.75
C SER A 34 -3.90 -7.02 -3.93
N SER A 35 -3.33 -5.87 -4.28
CA SER A 35 -2.26 -5.70 -5.27
C SER A 35 -0.88 -5.68 -4.58
N CYS A 36 0.07 -4.83 -4.98
CA CYS A 36 1.46 -4.86 -4.49
C CYS A 36 1.63 -4.83 -2.96
N ARG A 37 0.68 -4.21 -2.23
CA ARG A 37 0.77 -4.01 -0.77
C ARG A 37 0.58 -5.29 0.05
N LEU A 38 0.02 -6.34 -0.55
CA LEU A 38 -0.33 -7.59 0.11
C LEU A 38 0.85 -8.35 0.73
N SER A 39 2.07 -8.19 0.20
CA SER A 39 3.23 -8.97 0.63
C SER A 39 3.64 -8.59 2.05
N SER A 40 3.66 -7.28 2.30
CA SER A 40 3.92 -6.72 3.63
C SER A 40 2.88 -7.18 4.65
N PHE A 41 1.59 -7.09 4.32
CA PHE A 41 0.51 -7.49 5.24
C PHE A 41 0.53 -8.99 5.53
N ALA A 42 0.77 -9.82 4.51
CA ALA A 42 0.88 -11.26 4.69
C ALA A 42 2.04 -11.61 5.63
N TYR A 43 3.19 -10.96 5.47
CA TYR A 43 4.34 -11.12 6.36
C TYR A 43 4.06 -10.61 7.78
N TYR A 44 3.43 -9.44 7.94
CA TYR A 44 3.15 -8.89 9.26
C TYR A 44 2.15 -9.76 10.03
N PHE A 45 1.04 -10.15 9.41
CA PHE A 45 0.06 -11.04 10.05
C PHE A 45 0.62 -12.42 10.36
N SER A 46 1.47 -12.99 9.49
CA SER A 46 2.05 -14.32 9.76
C SER A 46 2.97 -14.34 10.97
N ASN A 47 3.51 -13.19 11.38
CA ASN A 47 4.41 -13.06 12.53
C ASN A 47 3.73 -12.60 13.82
N ILE A 48 2.51 -12.01 13.76
CA ILE A 48 1.77 -11.57 14.96
C ILE A 48 0.50 -12.36 15.25
N THR A 49 0.11 -13.28 14.37
CA THR A 49 -1.07 -14.13 14.54
C THR A 49 -0.72 -15.59 14.31
N ASP A 50 -1.60 -16.47 14.77
CA ASP A 50 -1.51 -17.90 14.46
C ASP A 50 -2.15 -18.26 13.11
N PHE A 51 -2.77 -17.32 12.39
CA PHE A 51 -3.54 -17.63 11.18
C PHE A 51 -2.70 -18.26 10.07
N ASN A 52 -3.30 -19.20 9.35
CA ASN A 52 -2.81 -19.54 8.01
C ASN A 52 -3.14 -18.38 7.08
N ILE A 53 -2.14 -17.90 6.34
CA ILE A 53 -2.27 -16.71 5.50
C ILE A 53 -2.41 -17.14 4.04
N TYR A 54 -3.61 -16.93 3.50
CA TYR A 54 -3.91 -17.09 2.09
C TYR A 54 -3.83 -15.74 1.39
N VAL A 55 -3.35 -15.73 0.15
CA VAL A 55 -3.25 -14.52 -0.65
C VAL A 55 -3.75 -14.75 -2.07
N ILE A 56 -4.62 -13.85 -2.52
CA ILE A 56 -5.04 -13.70 -3.91
C ILE A 56 -4.51 -12.36 -4.42
N TYR A 57 -3.55 -12.42 -5.35
CA TYR A 57 -2.98 -11.24 -5.98
C TYR A 57 -3.90 -10.68 -7.07
N VAL A 58 -4.11 -9.36 -7.04
CA VAL A 58 -4.90 -8.61 -8.01
C VAL A 58 -3.98 -7.73 -8.87
N PRO A 59 -3.77 -8.05 -10.17
CA PRO A 59 -3.03 -7.18 -11.07
C PRO A 59 -3.87 -5.97 -11.46
N LEU A 60 -3.69 -4.83 -10.77
CA LEU A 60 -4.46 -3.61 -11.05
C LEU A 60 -4.01 -2.84 -12.31
N PHE A 61 -2.90 -3.22 -12.95
CA PHE A 61 -2.27 -2.48 -14.06
C PHE A 61 -2.35 -3.17 -15.42
N ILE A 62 -2.92 -4.36 -15.50
CA ILE A 62 -2.98 -5.11 -16.74
C ILE A 62 -4.44 -5.43 -17.04
N ASN A 63 -4.93 -5.02 -18.22
CA ASN A 63 -6.16 -5.51 -18.84
C ASN A 63 -6.03 -7.01 -19.17
N ASN A 64 -5.65 -7.81 -18.18
CA ASN A 64 -5.42 -9.22 -18.33
C ASN A 64 -6.70 -9.93 -17.93
N GLU A 65 -7.43 -10.35 -18.95
CA GLU A 65 -8.41 -11.44 -18.91
C GLU A 65 -7.77 -12.79 -18.48
N THR A 66 -6.46 -12.82 -18.20
CA THR A 66 -5.64 -14.03 -18.04
C THR A 66 -5.50 -14.56 -16.62
N ASN A 67 -5.97 -13.85 -15.58
CA ASN A 67 -6.03 -14.43 -14.23
C ASN A 67 -7.30 -15.28 -14.08
N VAL A 68 -7.32 -16.43 -14.75
CA VAL A 68 -8.32 -17.47 -14.50
C VAL A 68 -8.02 -18.09 -13.15
N LEU A 69 -8.55 -17.48 -12.09
CA LEU A 69 -8.52 -18.08 -10.76
C LEU A 69 -9.25 -19.43 -10.83
N CYS A 70 -8.58 -20.51 -10.45
CA CYS A 70 -9.18 -21.84 -10.42
C CYS A 70 -10.38 -21.83 -9.46
N GLU A 71 -11.59 -21.89 -10.01
CA GLU A 71 -12.84 -21.73 -9.25
C GLU A 71 -12.96 -22.70 -8.08
N VAL A 72 -12.56 -23.96 -8.27
CA VAL A 72 -12.56 -24.98 -7.21
C VAL A 72 -11.63 -24.59 -6.05
N SER A 73 -10.44 -24.06 -6.38
CA SER A 73 -9.47 -23.63 -5.38
C SER A 73 -9.97 -22.42 -4.60
N ILE A 74 -10.56 -21.43 -5.29
CA ILE A 74 -11.12 -20.23 -4.65
C ILE A 74 -12.29 -20.58 -3.72
N LYS A 75 -13.24 -21.40 -4.17
CA LYS A 75 -14.36 -21.84 -3.32
C LYS A 75 -13.87 -22.52 -2.06
N LYS A 76 -12.86 -23.39 -2.17
CA LYS A 76 -12.25 -24.08 -1.01
C LYS A 76 -11.57 -23.11 -0.02
N ILE A 77 -10.88 -22.09 -0.55
CA ILE A 77 -10.25 -21.06 0.30
C ILE A 77 -11.34 -20.28 1.02
N LEU A 78 -12.35 -19.78 0.30
CA LEU A 78 -13.45 -19.00 0.87
C LEU A 78 -14.24 -19.78 1.92
N SER A 79 -14.54 -21.06 1.67
CA SER A 79 -15.29 -21.90 2.61
C SER A 79 -14.55 -22.20 3.92
N SER A 80 -13.24 -21.95 3.97
CA SER A 80 -12.41 -22.16 5.17
C SER A 80 -11.92 -20.85 5.79
N THR A 81 -12.21 -19.70 5.18
CA THR A 81 -11.69 -18.40 5.62
C THR A 81 -12.52 -17.83 6.77
N ASP A 82 -11.88 -17.41 7.86
CA ASP A 82 -12.55 -16.72 8.98
C ASP A 82 -12.55 -15.20 8.81
N ILE A 83 -11.48 -14.67 8.21
CA ILE A 83 -11.24 -13.24 8.07
C ILE A 83 -10.73 -12.95 6.65
N ILE A 84 -11.34 -11.96 6.01
CA ILE A 84 -10.89 -11.42 4.73
C ILE A 84 -10.38 -10.00 4.95
N ILE A 85 -9.20 -9.71 4.42
CA ILE A 85 -8.67 -8.36 4.28
C ILE A 85 -8.58 -8.07 2.78
N CYS A 86 -9.25 -7.03 2.30
CA CYS A 86 -9.27 -6.74 0.88
C CYS A 86 -9.14 -5.24 0.55
N GLU A 87 -8.52 -4.92 -0.58
CA GLU A 87 -8.62 -3.57 -1.15
C GLU A 87 -10.04 -3.32 -1.68
N TYR A 88 -10.47 -2.06 -1.77
CA TYR A 88 -11.72 -1.69 -2.44
C TYR A 88 -11.54 -1.73 -3.98
N ILE A 89 -12.04 -2.79 -4.61
CA ILE A 89 -11.93 -3.04 -6.05
C ILE A 89 -13.34 -3.06 -6.65
N LYS A 90 -13.68 -2.08 -7.48
CA LYS A 90 -15.00 -1.99 -8.13
C LYS A 90 -14.99 -2.36 -9.62
N ASN A 91 -13.92 -2.01 -10.33
CA ASN A 91 -13.88 -2.05 -11.80
C ASN A 91 -13.20 -3.30 -12.37
N TYR A 92 -13.14 -4.39 -11.61
CA TYR A 92 -12.58 -5.66 -12.06
C TYR A 92 -13.58 -6.79 -11.78
N PRO A 93 -14.45 -7.17 -12.75
CA PRO A 93 -15.59 -8.06 -12.52
C PRO A 93 -15.21 -9.40 -11.87
N GLY A 94 -14.02 -9.94 -12.20
CA GLY A 94 -13.53 -11.19 -11.63
C GLY A 94 -13.10 -11.12 -10.17
N LEU A 95 -12.84 -9.93 -9.63
CA LEU A 95 -12.30 -9.66 -8.28
C LEU A 95 -12.95 -8.41 -7.66
N ASN A 96 -14.22 -8.16 -7.97
CA ASN A 96 -14.96 -7.03 -7.42
C ASN A 96 -15.22 -7.25 -5.92
N THR A 97 -14.53 -6.52 -5.06
CA THR A 97 -14.66 -6.61 -3.60
C THR A 97 -15.56 -5.52 -3.03
N ALA A 98 -16.17 -4.68 -3.87
CA ALA A 98 -17.03 -3.59 -3.44
C ALA A 98 -18.39 -4.10 -2.92
N LEU A 99 -18.54 -4.18 -1.60
CA LEU A 99 -19.75 -4.68 -0.93
C LEU A 99 -21.02 -3.82 -1.15
N THR A 100 -20.90 -2.66 -1.82
CA THR A 100 -22.04 -1.77 -2.13
C THR A 100 -23.09 -2.42 -3.03
N ASN A 101 -22.74 -3.45 -3.80
CA ASN A 101 -23.70 -4.27 -4.54
C ASN A 101 -23.23 -5.75 -4.53
N TYR A 102 -23.63 -6.46 -3.48
CA TYR A 102 -23.14 -7.81 -3.18
C TYR A 102 -23.29 -8.78 -4.35
N ASP A 103 -24.40 -8.70 -5.09
CA ASP A 103 -24.72 -9.62 -6.19
C ASP A 103 -23.62 -9.68 -7.26
N THR A 104 -22.91 -8.56 -7.44
CA THR A 104 -21.84 -8.39 -8.43
C THR A 104 -20.44 -8.65 -7.88
N THR A 105 -20.32 -9.08 -6.62
CA THR A 105 -19.02 -9.24 -5.95
C THR A 105 -18.36 -10.58 -6.23
N PHE A 106 -17.04 -10.59 -6.13
CA PHE A 106 -16.21 -11.79 -6.04
C PHE A 106 -16.72 -12.75 -4.97
N PHE A 107 -17.14 -12.22 -3.83
CA PHE A 107 -17.65 -13.02 -2.70
C PHE A 107 -18.91 -13.78 -3.07
N ASN A 108 -19.90 -13.11 -3.67
CA ASN A 108 -21.13 -13.76 -4.12
C ASN A 108 -20.88 -14.74 -5.27
N LYS A 109 -20.05 -14.34 -6.26
CA LYS A 109 -19.70 -15.18 -7.41
C LYS A 109 -19.15 -16.55 -6.99
N TYR A 110 -18.35 -16.59 -5.93
CA TYR A 110 -17.76 -17.82 -5.41
C TYR A 110 -18.47 -18.38 -4.16
N GLY A 111 -19.68 -17.89 -3.85
CA GLY A 111 -20.58 -18.46 -2.86
C GLY A 111 -20.13 -18.26 -1.40
N LEU A 112 -19.46 -17.15 -1.08
CA LEU A 112 -19.14 -16.81 0.31
C LEU A 112 -20.43 -16.51 1.09
N ASP A 113 -20.59 -17.07 2.29
CA ASP A 113 -21.58 -16.59 3.25
C ASP A 113 -20.96 -15.46 4.09
N ILE A 114 -21.28 -14.21 3.74
CA ILE A 114 -20.74 -13.03 4.39
C ILE A 114 -21.07 -12.94 5.90
N ASN A 115 -22.09 -13.66 6.38
CA ASN A 115 -22.44 -13.66 7.79
C ASN A 115 -21.48 -14.48 8.65
N THR A 116 -20.69 -15.36 8.01
CA THR A 116 -19.77 -16.27 8.70
C THR A 116 -18.33 -15.75 8.74
N VAL A 117 -18.04 -14.66 7.99
CA VAL A 117 -16.68 -14.16 7.77
C VAL A 117 -16.59 -12.68 8.11
N LYS A 118 -15.53 -12.29 8.81
CA LYS A 118 -15.24 -10.87 9.03
C LYS A 118 -14.49 -10.30 7.83
N ILE A 119 -15.02 -9.23 7.23
CA ILE A 119 -14.38 -8.58 6.07
C ILE A 119 -13.89 -7.19 6.47
N TYR A 120 -12.60 -6.92 6.28
CA TYR A 120 -11.96 -5.63 6.45
C TYR A 120 -11.52 -5.08 5.09
N THR A 121 -12.15 -3.98 4.66
CA THR A 121 -11.73 -3.29 3.44
C THR A 121 -10.70 -2.22 3.76
N VAL A 122 -9.50 -2.32 3.18
CA VAL A 122 -8.41 -1.35 3.34
C VAL A 122 -8.42 -0.33 2.20
N PRO A 123 -8.11 0.95 2.49
CA PRO A 123 -8.12 2.00 1.48
C PRO A 123 -7.01 1.80 0.45
N THR A 124 -7.28 2.27 -0.77
CA THR A 124 -6.25 2.35 -1.81
C THR A 124 -5.42 3.61 -1.62
N LEU A 125 -4.18 3.44 -1.17
CA LEU A 125 -3.18 4.48 -0.97
C LEU A 125 -2.51 4.74 -2.32
N GLU A 126 -2.92 5.80 -2.98
CA GLU A 126 -2.41 6.21 -4.29
C GLU A 126 -2.27 7.73 -4.29
N LEU A 127 -1.03 8.20 -4.42
CA LEU A 127 -0.68 9.58 -4.70
C LEU A 127 -0.47 9.75 -6.21
N ARG A 128 -1.55 10.05 -6.92
CA ARG A 128 -1.61 10.03 -8.40
C ARG A 128 -0.61 10.95 -9.11
N TYR A 129 -0.25 12.07 -8.49
CA TYR A 129 0.62 13.07 -9.11
C TYR A 129 1.71 13.51 -8.13
N LEU A 130 2.93 13.04 -8.38
CA LEU A 130 4.13 13.83 -8.11
C LEU A 130 4.37 14.70 -9.37
N SER A 131 4.94 15.89 -9.24
CA SER A 131 5.19 16.80 -10.37
C SER A 131 6.03 16.16 -11.48
N HIS A 132 6.95 15.24 -11.16
CA HIS A 132 7.61 14.38 -12.15
C HIS A 132 6.62 13.56 -13.00
N SER A 133 5.58 12.98 -12.40
CA SER A 133 4.54 12.26 -13.15
C SER A 133 3.75 13.21 -14.07
N ILE A 134 3.52 14.46 -13.67
CA ILE A 134 2.88 15.48 -14.53
C ILE A 134 3.78 15.85 -15.71
N MET A 135 5.09 16.04 -15.45
CA MET A 135 6.07 16.41 -16.48
C MET A 135 6.35 15.29 -17.50
N HIS A 136 6.10 14.03 -17.14
CA HIS A 136 6.31 12.87 -18.03
C HIS A 136 5.02 12.36 -18.69
N ILE A 137 3.84 12.50 -18.07
CA ILE A 137 2.57 12.05 -18.65
C ILE A 137 2.13 12.98 -19.79
N ASP A 138 2.41 14.29 -19.68
CA ASP A 138 2.12 15.25 -20.74
C ASP A 138 3.37 15.44 -21.61
N ASN A 139 3.51 14.56 -22.61
CA ASN A 139 4.45 14.58 -23.75
C ASN A 139 5.58 15.63 -23.73
N ILE A 140 6.81 15.13 -23.86
CA ILE A 140 8.11 15.82 -24.01
C ILE A 140 8.13 17.01 -25.02
N SER A 141 7.08 17.20 -25.81
CA SER A 141 6.87 18.36 -26.69
C SER A 141 6.20 19.59 -26.05
N MET A 142 5.66 19.53 -24.82
CA MET A 142 4.96 20.66 -24.16
C MET A 142 5.71 21.28 -22.96
N LEU A 143 6.96 20.87 -22.73
CA LEU A 143 7.76 21.25 -21.55
C LEU A 143 8.03 22.76 -21.42
N SER A 144 7.80 23.58 -22.45
CA SER A 144 8.02 25.02 -22.39
C SER A 144 6.92 25.82 -21.69
N GLU A 145 5.72 25.27 -21.42
CA GLU A 145 4.56 26.07 -20.97
C GLU A 145 3.65 25.44 -19.89
N ILE A 146 4.13 24.50 -19.07
CA ILE A 146 3.35 24.09 -17.89
C ILE A 146 3.59 25.10 -16.75
N SER A 147 2.57 25.90 -16.42
CA SER A 147 2.63 26.87 -15.33
C SER A 147 2.75 26.21 -13.96
N GLU A 148 3.41 26.87 -13.00
CA GLU A 148 3.51 26.39 -11.61
C GLU A 148 2.14 26.24 -10.95
N GLU A 149 1.20 27.11 -11.31
CA GLU A 149 -0.20 27.05 -10.86
C GLU A 149 -0.87 25.73 -11.29
N PHE A 150 -0.68 25.30 -12.54
CA PHE A 150 -1.23 24.03 -13.03
C PHE A 150 -0.68 22.83 -12.26
N ILE A 151 0.63 22.83 -11.99
CA ILE A 151 1.32 21.78 -11.22
C ILE A 151 0.79 21.73 -9.77
N ASN A 152 0.61 22.89 -9.13
CA ASN A 152 0.10 22.99 -7.77
C ASN A 152 -1.37 22.51 -7.67
N ILE A 153 -2.23 22.91 -8.59
CA ILE A 153 -3.64 22.46 -8.64
C ILE A 153 -3.71 20.92 -8.73
N ARG A 154 -2.88 20.31 -9.57
CA ARG A 154 -2.86 18.85 -9.74
C ARG A 154 -2.33 18.12 -8.52
N TYR A 155 -1.33 18.67 -7.85
CA TYR A 155 -0.79 18.11 -6.61
C TYR A 155 -1.78 18.18 -5.46
N GLU A 156 -2.38 19.34 -5.20
CA GLU A 156 -3.40 19.47 -4.15
C GLU A 156 -4.61 18.58 -4.43
N ARG A 157 -5.07 18.49 -5.69
CA ARG A 157 -6.10 17.53 -6.08
C ARG A 157 -5.70 16.08 -5.84
N SER A 158 -4.43 15.71 -6.08
CA SER A 158 -3.92 14.36 -5.79
C SER A 158 -3.99 14.05 -4.30
N LYS A 159 -3.61 15.01 -3.46
CA LYS A 159 -3.67 14.91 -2.00
C LYS A 159 -5.11 14.82 -1.49
N GLU A 160 -6.04 15.60 -2.05
CA GLU A 160 -7.48 15.48 -1.78
C GLU A 160 -8.04 14.12 -2.19
N ILE A 161 -7.61 13.57 -3.33
CA ILE A 161 -7.99 12.22 -3.76
C ILE A 161 -7.45 11.18 -2.77
N LEU A 162 -6.19 11.29 -2.34
CA LEU A 162 -5.62 10.41 -1.32
C LEU A 162 -6.44 10.46 -0.02
N PHE A 163 -6.76 11.66 0.48
CA PHE A 163 -7.50 11.85 1.72
C PHE A 163 -8.98 11.47 1.65
N SER A 164 -9.60 11.53 0.48
CA SER A 164 -10.99 11.08 0.28
C SER A 164 -11.10 9.56 0.14
N LYS A 165 -10.03 8.89 -0.33
CA LYS A 165 -9.97 7.41 -0.38
C LYS A 165 -9.77 6.76 0.98
N ILE A 166 -9.28 7.51 1.98
CA ILE A 166 -9.14 7.04 3.35
C ILE A 166 -10.38 7.48 4.12
N ASP A 167 -11.30 6.54 4.34
CA ASP A 167 -12.48 6.79 5.16
C ASP A 167 -12.04 7.09 6.59
N ALA A 168 -12.28 8.34 7.03
CA ALA A 168 -11.89 8.81 8.37
C ALA A 168 -12.65 8.09 9.49
N ASN A 169 -13.80 7.48 9.21
CA ASN A 169 -14.54 6.70 10.19
C ASN A 169 -13.95 5.29 10.36
N ILE A 170 -13.19 4.82 9.37
CA ILE A 170 -12.60 3.48 9.37
C ILE A 170 -11.10 3.54 9.71
N PHE A 171 -10.35 4.48 9.12
CA PHE A 171 -8.91 4.64 9.33
C PHE A 171 -8.53 6.07 9.75
N PRO A 172 -9.07 6.59 10.87
CA PRO A 172 -8.77 7.93 11.36
C PRO A 172 -7.27 8.15 11.65
N LYS A 173 -6.59 7.18 12.28
CA LYS A 173 -5.17 7.31 12.65
C LYS A 173 -4.28 7.40 11.43
N THR A 174 -4.53 6.57 10.41
CA THR A 174 -3.77 6.59 9.15
C THR A 174 -3.97 7.91 8.43
N LYS A 175 -5.21 8.39 8.31
CA LYS A 175 -5.51 9.68 7.65
C LYS A 175 -4.79 10.84 8.34
N HIS A 176 -4.91 10.91 9.66
CA HIS A 176 -4.28 11.96 10.46
C HIS A 176 -2.75 11.89 10.42
N PHE A 177 -2.17 10.68 10.42
CA PHE A 177 -0.72 10.50 10.29
C PHE A 177 -0.21 11.08 8.97
N ILE A 178 -0.89 10.75 7.86
CA ILE A 178 -0.53 11.31 6.55
C ILE A 178 -0.63 12.83 6.61
N GLN A 179 -1.70 13.41 7.16
CA GLN A 179 -1.86 14.87 7.25
C GLN A 179 -0.73 15.57 8.01
N ILE A 180 -0.25 15.00 9.12
CA ILE A 180 0.84 15.59 9.91
C ILE A 180 2.20 15.44 9.22
N TYR A 181 2.47 14.26 8.65
CA TYR A 181 3.81 13.88 8.23
C TYR A 181 4.04 13.97 6.72
N PHE A 182 3.03 14.32 5.93
CA PHE A 182 3.10 14.36 4.46
C PHE A 182 4.31 15.12 3.91
N LYS A 183 4.64 16.26 4.55
CA LYS A 183 5.78 17.09 4.15
C LYS A 183 7.08 16.72 4.85
N LYS A 184 7.01 16.02 5.98
CA LYS A 184 8.12 15.80 6.92
C LYS A 184 8.90 14.53 6.63
N ILE A 185 8.22 13.49 6.12
CA ILE A 185 8.82 12.19 5.80
C ILE A 185 8.30 11.71 4.45
N GLN A 186 9.09 10.89 3.75
CA GLN A 186 8.62 10.24 2.53
C GLN A 186 7.59 9.15 2.89
N LEU A 187 6.36 9.29 2.40
CA LEU A 187 5.28 8.33 2.63
C LEU A 187 5.05 7.36 1.45
N PHE A 188 5.66 7.64 0.30
CA PHE A 188 5.47 6.91 -0.95
C PHE A 188 6.79 6.79 -1.71
N HIS A 189 7.16 5.59 -2.17
CA HIS A 189 8.29 5.39 -3.10
C HIS A 189 7.90 5.75 -4.53
N THR A 190 6.65 5.48 -4.92
CA THR A 190 6.05 5.84 -6.22
C THR A 190 4.61 6.28 -6.02
N THR A 191 3.93 6.69 -7.09
CA THR A 191 2.52 7.12 -7.03
C THR A 191 1.56 6.11 -6.40
N ASN A 192 1.86 4.82 -6.46
CA ASN A 192 1.01 3.73 -5.98
C ASN A 192 1.71 2.78 -4.99
N HIS A 193 2.97 3.05 -4.64
CA HIS A 193 3.73 2.24 -3.67
C HIS A 193 3.99 3.04 -2.40
N PRO A 194 3.18 2.84 -1.33
CA PRO A 194 3.48 3.43 -0.03
C PRO A 194 4.82 2.90 0.49
N CYS A 195 5.53 3.73 1.25
CA CYS A 195 6.75 3.27 1.90
C CYS A 195 6.46 2.33 3.08
N CYS A 196 7.51 1.73 3.65
CA CYS A 196 7.37 0.84 4.80
C CYS A 196 6.70 1.53 6.01
N ILE A 197 6.98 2.82 6.25
CA ILE A 197 6.34 3.61 7.32
C ILE A 197 4.83 3.67 7.12
N LEU A 198 4.37 4.13 5.95
CA LEU A 198 2.95 4.30 5.68
C LEU A 198 2.22 2.94 5.65
N SER A 199 2.87 1.91 5.11
CA SER A 199 2.34 0.55 5.10
C SER A 199 2.14 0.02 6.52
N LEU A 200 3.09 0.29 7.43
CA LEU A 200 2.99 -0.12 8.83
C LEU A 200 1.96 0.68 9.62
N VAL A 201 1.84 1.99 9.38
CA VAL A 201 0.78 2.80 10.00
C VAL A 201 -0.60 2.23 9.65
N LEU A 202 -0.85 1.96 8.36
CA LEU A 202 -2.12 1.36 7.94
C LEU A 202 -2.32 -0.03 8.56
N PHE A 203 -1.27 -0.85 8.61
CA PHE A 203 -1.31 -2.18 9.20
C PHE A 203 -1.64 -2.16 10.69
N ILE A 204 -0.99 -1.30 11.48
CA ILE A 204 -1.18 -1.26 12.94
C ILE A 204 -2.62 -0.83 13.26
N GLU A 205 -3.16 0.17 12.56
CA GLU A 205 -4.56 0.56 12.75
C GLU A 205 -5.52 -0.59 12.37
N LEU A 206 -5.23 -1.31 11.28
CA LEU A 206 -5.99 -2.50 10.91
C LEU A 206 -5.91 -3.59 11.99
N ALA A 207 -4.73 -3.85 12.53
CA ALA A 207 -4.51 -4.82 13.60
C ALA A 207 -5.29 -4.43 14.87
N GLU A 208 -5.28 -3.15 15.27
CA GLU A 208 -6.09 -2.64 16.39
C GLU A 208 -7.59 -2.88 16.15
N LYS A 209 -8.10 -2.65 14.94
CA LYS A 209 -9.50 -2.95 14.57
C LYS A 209 -9.83 -4.46 14.62
N MET A 210 -8.82 -5.31 14.52
CA MET A 210 -8.94 -6.76 14.70
C MET A 210 -8.77 -7.19 16.16
N GLY A 211 -8.51 -6.26 17.08
CA GLY A 211 -8.24 -6.53 18.49
C GLY A 211 -6.82 -7.04 18.77
N ILE A 212 -5.89 -6.80 17.84
CA ILE A 212 -4.50 -7.24 17.92
C ILE A 212 -3.63 -6.03 18.26
N LYS A 213 -2.87 -6.14 19.36
CA LYS A 213 -1.89 -5.12 19.74
C LYS A 213 -0.53 -5.44 19.11
N VAL A 214 0.09 -4.44 18.51
CA VAL A 214 1.45 -4.53 17.96
C VAL A 214 2.41 -3.81 18.89
N ASP A 215 3.40 -4.52 19.44
CA ASP A 215 4.41 -3.94 20.32
C ASP A 215 5.55 -3.25 19.55
N TYR A 216 6.41 -2.54 20.28
CA TYR A 216 7.50 -1.76 19.70
C TYR A 216 8.53 -2.66 19.02
N GLU A 217 8.87 -3.79 19.64
CA GLU A 217 9.84 -4.76 19.14
C GLU A 217 9.42 -5.33 17.78
N THR A 218 8.13 -5.60 17.62
CA THR A 218 7.53 -6.04 16.36
C THR A 218 7.60 -4.93 15.31
N ILE A 219 7.26 -3.68 15.66
CA ILE A 219 7.37 -2.54 14.74
C ILE A 219 8.82 -2.33 14.29
N SER A 220 9.78 -2.35 15.22
CA SER A 220 11.23 -2.21 14.93
C SER A 220 11.75 -3.34 14.04
N THR A 221 11.15 -4.52 14.12
CA THR A 221 11.45 -5.63 13.19
C THR A 221 10.85 -5.34 11.81
N PHE A 222 9.56 -5.07 11.74
CA PHE A 222 8.85 -4.96 10.46
C PHE A 222 9.29 -3.76 9.62
N ILE A 223 9.65 -2.64 10.24
CA ILE A 223 10.10 -1.43 9.51
C ILE A 223 11.39 -1.68 8.72
N LYS A 224 12.12 -2.76 9.04
CA LYS A 224 13.34 -3.15 8.34
C LYS A 224 13.08 -3.78 6.98
N GLU A 225 11.88 -4.29 6.75
CA GLU A 225 11.49 -4.95 5.51
C GLU A 225 10.81 -3.96 4.56
N ASP A 226 11.56 -3.50 3.56
CA ASP A 226 11.03 -2.64 2.51
C ASP A 226 10.58 -3.48 1.30
N PHE A 227 9.29 -3.84 1.30
CA PHE A 227 8.69 -4.69 0.27
C PHE A 227 8.52 -4.00 -1.08
N LEU A 228 8.43 -2.66 -1.12
CA LEU A 228 8.02 -1.90 -2.30
C LEU A 228 9.07 -0.88 -2.77
N GLY A 229 10.14 -0.63 -2.01
CA GLY A 229 11.21 0.31 -2.35
C GLY A 229 12.20 -0.14 -3.43
N ILE A 230 11.87 -1.17 -4.24
CA ILE A 230 12.74 -1.61 -5.35
C ILE A 230 12.86 -0.50 -6.42
N THR A 231 11.78 0.26 -6.63
CA THR A 231 11.74 1.40 -7.55
C THR A 231 11.30 2.64 -6.80
N GLU A 232 12.21 3.60 -6.67
CA GLU A 232 11.88 4.93 -6.15
C GLU A 232 11.71 5.88 -7.34
N THR A 233 10.56 6.54 -7.40
CA THR A 233 10.38 7.65 -8.34
C THR A 233 11.26 8.80 -7.84
N PRO A 234 12.17 9.34 -8.66
CA PRO A 234 12.95 10.50 -8.26
C PRO A 234 12.02 11.68 -7.96
N ILE A 235 12.39 12.50 -6.98
CA ILE A 235 11.69 13.73 -6.62
C ILE A 235 12.60 14.88 -7.06
N PHE A 236 12.15 15.80 -7.90
CA PHE A 236 13.03 16.88 -8.33
C PHE A 236 13.22 17.92 -7.24
N LYS A 237 14.32 18.69 -7.34
CA LYS A 237 14.53 19.87 -6.49
C LYS A 237 13.34 20.82 -6.53
N ARG A 238 12.78 21.02 -7.73
CA ARG A 238 11.59 21.83 -7.94
C ARG A 238 10.39 21.34 -7.13
N ASP A 239 10.22 20.03 -6.99
CA ASP A 239 9.11 19.42 -6.25
C ASP A 239 9.29 19.66 -4.75
N VAL A 240 10.52 19.53 -4.26
CA VAL A 240 10.89 19.83 -2.87
C VAL A 240 10.61 21.30 -2.55
N ASP A 241 11.04 22.20 -3.42
CA ASP A 241 10.89 23.65 -3.23
C ASP A 241 9.43 24.11 -3.38
N MET A 242 8.71 23.57 -4.37
CA MET A 242 7.32 23.91 -4.65
C MET A 242 6.36 23.40 -3.57
N TYR A 243 6.55 22.16 -3.10
CA TYR A 243 5.64 21.55 -2.12
C TYR A 243 6.10 21.72 -0.67
N GLY A 244 7.35 22.16 -0.47
CA GLY A 244 7.96 22.37 0.85
C GLY A 244 8.22 21.06 1.57
N PHE A 245 8.80 20.08 0.87
CA PHE A 245 9.21 18.82 1.51
C PHE A 245 10.44 19.04 2.39
N GLU A 246 10.40 18.53 3.62
CA GLU A 246 11.45 18.69 4.64
C GLU A 246 12.37 17.48 4.74
N TYR A 247 12.03 16.35 4.11
CA TYR A 247 12.82 15.13 4.21
C TYR A 247 14.10 15.16 3.36
N PRO A 248 15.18 14.46 3.77
CA PRO A 248 16.47 14.51 3.09
C PRO A 248 16.42 13.91 1.68
N VAL A 249 16.96 14.65 0.71
CA VAL A 249 17.03 14.24 -0.70
C VAL A 249 18.48 14.33 -1.22
N THR A 250 18.96 13.32 -1.93
CA THR A 250 20.30 13.23 -2.56
C THR A 250 20.25 13.62 -4.03
N ILE A 251 21.00 14.66 -4.40
CA ILE A 251 21.05 15.16 -5.79
C ILE A 251 21.76 14.12 -6.67
N GLN A 252 21.10 13.70 -7.75
CA GLN A 252 21.71 12.95 -8.84
C GLN A 252 21.71 13.82 -10.11
N SER A 253 22.90 14.19 -10.55
CA SER A 253 23.09 14.81 -11.86
C SER A 253 22.78 13.76 -12.95
N ASP A 254 21.59 13.82 -13.53
CA ASP A 254 21.28 13.06 -14.73
C ASP A 254 21.66 13.90 -15.95
N CYS A 255 22.60 13.42 -16.76
CA CYS A 255 23.19 14.15 -17.89
C CYS A 255 22.20 14.47 -19.02
N MET A 256 20.98 13.93 -18.93
CA MET A 256 19.86 14.14 -19.86
C MET A 256 19.08 15.44 -19.62
N PHE A 257 19.30 16.11 -18.47
CA PHE A 257 18.51 17.27 -18.06
C PHE A 257 19.41 18.47 -17.74
N SER A 258 18.99 19.68 -18.15
CA SER A 258 19.72 20.92 -17.82
C SER A 258 19.87 21.10 -16.31
N THR A 259 20.85 21.89 -15.84
CA THR A 259 21.12 22.14 -14.42
C THR A 259 19.92 22.65 -13.59
N LYS A 260 18.85 23.14 -14.23
CA LYS A 260 17.57 23.50 -13.59
C LYS A 260 16.64 22.31 -13.30
N ASN A 261 16.91 21.14 -13.88
CA ASN A 261 16.10 19.92 -13.85
C ASN A 261 16.89 18.74 -13.23
N LEU A 262 17.79 19.03 -12.27
CA LEU A 262 18.56 18.00 -11.59
C LEU A 262 17.62 17.02 -10.89
N HIS A 263 17.78 15.73 -11.20
CA HIS A 263 17.12 14.66 -10.47
C HIS A 263 17.61 14.70 -9.03
N ILE A 264 16.70 14.56 -8.09
CA ILE A 264 17.08 14.29 -6.72
C ILE A 264 16.41 12.95 -6.36
N ARG A 265 17.18 12.00 -5.86
CA ARG A 265 16.60 10.81 -5.24
C ARG A 265 16.34 11.16 -3.79
N VAL A 266 15.30 10.61 -3.18
CA VAL A 266 15.26 10.69 -1.72
C VAL A 266 16.48 9.92 -1.19
N SER A 267 17.23 10.50 -0.25
CA SER A 267 18.42 9.82 0.23
C SER A 267 18.00 8.52 0.87
N SER A 268 18.54 7.36 0.48
CA SER A 268 18.22 6.08 1.14
C SER A 268 18.46 6.14 2.66
N THR A 269 19.28 7.10 3.14
CA THR A 269 19.51 7.37 4.56
C THR A 269 18.26 7.80 5.33
N HIS A 270 17.22 8.35 4.69
CA HIS A 270 15.97 8.71 5.38
C HIS A 270 15.19 7.47 5.86
N LEU A 271 15.34 6.33 5.16
CA LEU A 271 14.88 5.01 5.60
C LEU A 271 15.92 4.27 6.43
N CYS A 272 17.16 4.77 6.53
CA CYS A 272 18.21 4.16 7.34
C CYS A 272 18.08 4.45 8.85
N GLU A 273 17.29 5.45 9.27
CA GLU A 273 16.98 5.68 10.68
C GLU A 273 15.79 4.81 11.15
N LYS A 274 15.83 3.52 10.80
CA LYS A 274 14.73 2.55 10.99
C LYS A 274 14.17 2.53 12.41
N ASP A 275 15.03 2.62 13.42
CA ASP A 275 14.59 2.66 14.82
C ASP A 275 13.89 3.97 15.19
N LYS A 276 14.30 5.12 14.64
CA LYS A 276 13.58 6.39 14.83
C LYS A 276 12.20 6.33 14.15
N SER A 277 12.12 5.75 12.96
CA SER A 277 10.84 5.52 12.26
C SER A 277 9.92 4.56 13.05
N ALA A 278 10.47 3.48 13.61
CA ALA A 278 9.70 2.59 14.48
C ALA A 278 9.17 3.31 15.72
N ARG A 279 10.04 4.11 16.36
CA ARG A 279 9.67 4.90 17.55
C ARG A 279 8.61 5.94 17.23
N LEU A 280 8.73 6.65 16.11
CA LEU A 280 7.74 7.60 15.61
C LEU A 280 6.37 6.94 15.48
N ILE A 281 6.30 5.77 14.84
CA ILE A 281 5.04 5.05 14.65
C ILE A 281 4.49 4.60 16.00
N PHE A 282 5.31 3.97 16.85
CA PHE A 282 4.87 3.48 18.15
C PHE A 282 4.35 4.60 19.05
N ASP A 283 5.11 5.69 19.18
CA ASP A 283 4.72 6.84 20.00
C ASP A 283 3.43 7.48 19.44
N TYR A 284 3.29 7.59 18.12
CA TYR A 284 2.07 8.10 17.49
C TYR A 284 0.83 7.28 17.89
N PHE A 285 0.88 5.94 17.79
CA PHE A 285 -0.27 5.09 18.13
C PHE A 285 -0.60 5.06 19.63
N ASN A 286 0.37 5.34 20.51
CA ASN A 286 0.17 5.35 21.97
C ASN A 286 -0.13 6.72 22.57
N THR A 287 0.16 7.82 21.85
CA THR A 287 0.03 9.19 22.40
C THR A 287 -0.92 10.09 21.63
N ALA A 288 -1.23 9.80 20.36
CA ALA A 288 -2.13 10.62 19.57
C ALA A 288 -3.56 10.53 20.12
N LYS A 289 -4.09 11.67 20.57
CA LYS A 289 -5.53 11.86 20.79
C LYS A 289 -6.13 12.26 19.45
N ILE A 290 -6.97 11.39 18.88
CA ILE A 290 -7.71 11.62 17.63
C ILE A 290 -9.20 11.65 17.94
#